data_AF-A0A9D8AFJ9-F1
#
_entry.id   AF-A0A9D8AFJ9-F1
#
_cell.length_a   1.000
_cell.length_b   1.000
_cell.length_c   1.000
_cell.angle_alpha   90.00
_cell.angle_beta   90.00
_cell.angle_gamma   90.00
#
_symmetry.space_group_name_H-M   'P 1'
#
loop_
_entity.id
_entity.type
_entity.pdbx_description
1 polymer ?
#
loop_
_entity_poly.entity_id
_entity_poly.type
_entity_poly.pdbx_seq_one_letter_code
_entity_poly.pdbx_strand_id
1 'polypeptide(L)'
;MTNLNIDTSNKDSINLSLSKSKKLIDSINTISEFKQTEILLTSIDDILTRNSCNAENLNSITINNSGSSFTSLRIGVVTVNALNYATKKKNIIIPKYSADV
;
A
#
# COMPACT_ATOMS: atom_id res chain seq x y z
N MET A 1 -9.37 -11.76 -10.33
CA MET A 1 -8.90 -10.36 -10.20
C MET A 1 -8.06 -10.26 -8.94
N THR A 2 -6.77 -9.92 -9.05
CA THR A 2 -5.84 -9.81 -7.92
C THR A 2 -5.61 -8.35 -7.56
N ASN A 3 -5.80 -7.97 -6.30
CA ASN A 3 -5.69 -6.59 -5.84
C ASN A 3 -4.77 -6.50 -4.62
N LEU A 4 -3.88 -5.50 -4.61
CA LEU A 4 -3.03 -5.15 -3.47
C LEU A 4 -3.64 -3.95 -2.76
N ASN A 5 -3.87 -4.05 -1.46
CA ASN A 5 -4.34 -2.95 -0.61
C ASN A 5 -3.27 -2.60 0.42
N ILE A 6 -2.98 -1.31 0.54
CA ILE A 6 -1.92 -0.74 1.38
C ILE A 6 -2.56 0.16 2.44
N ASP A 7 -2.06 0.13 3.66
CA ASP A 7 -2.43 1.08 4.70
C ASP A 7 -1.18 1.53 5.48
N THR A 8 -0.90 2.82 5.37
CA THR A 8 0.17 3.54 6.10
C THR A 8 -0.40 4.70 6.93
N SER A 9 -1.71 4.68 7.21
CA SER A 9 -2.40 5.73 7.97
C SER A 9 -1.91 5.82 9.42
N ASN A 10 -1.43 4.71 9.97
CA ASN A 10 -0.78 4.63 11.27
C ASN A 10 0.73 4.84 11.12
N LYS A 11 1.32 5.74 11.91
CA LYS A 11 2.77 6.00 11.88
C LYS A 11 3.61 4.79 12.32
N ASP A 12 3.08 3.96 13.19
CA ASP A 12 3.81 2.88 13.86
C ASP A 12 3.64 1.52 13.16
N SER A 13 2.79 1.42 12.13
CA SER A 13 2.60 0.16 11.38
C SER A 13 2.35 0.36 9.88
N ILE A 14 2.66 -0.71 9.13
CA ILE A 14 2.28 -0.90 7.73
C ILE A 14 1.39 -2.14 7.67
N ASN A 15 0.23 -2.00 7.03
CA ASN A 15 -0.65 -3.13 6.76
C ASN A 15 -0.79 -3.31 5.26
N LEU A 16 -0.47 -4.51 4.77
CA LEU A 16 -0.67 -4.91 3.39
C LEU A 16 -1.64 -6.08 3.35
N SER A 17 -2.48 -6.12 2.33
CA SER A 17 -3.30 -7.29 2.02
C SER A 17 -3.36 -7.53 0.53
N LEU A 18 -3.25 -8.79 0.16
CA LEU A 18 -3.42 -9.26 -1.20
C LEU A 18 -4.73 -10.04 -1.28
N SER A 19 -5.57 -9.71 -2.25
CA SER A 19 -6.85 -10.37 -2.45
C SER A 19 -6.99 -10.89 -3.88
N LYS A 20 -7.63 -12.05 -4.05
CA LYS A 20 -7.95 -12.63 -5.35
C LYS A 20 -9.43 -12.94 -5.42
N SER A 21 -10.13 -12.32 -6.38
CA SER A 21 -11.57 -12.48 -6.60
C SER A 21 -12.37 -12.22 -5.31
N LYS A 22 -12.04 -11.11 -4.63
CA LYS A 22 -12.62 -10.66 -3.35
C LYS A 22 -12.33 -11.53 -2.12
N LYS A 23 -11.52 -12.59 -2.26
CA LYS A 23 -11.04 -13.37 -1.12
C LYS A 23 -9.65 -12.88 -0.71
N LEU A 24 -9.44 -12.68 0.58
CA LEU A 24 -8.10 -12.43 1.13
C LEU A 24 -7.23 -13.66 0.85
N ILE A 25 -6.05 -13.46 0.28
CA ILE A 25 -5.08 -14.54 0.02
C ILE A 25 -3.84 -14.44 0.89
N ASP A 26 -3.42 -13.23 1.25
CA ASP A 26 -2.28 -13.01 2.15
C ASP A 26 -2.38 -11.61 2.79
N SER A 27 -1.68 -11.43 3.91
CA SER A 27 -1.55 -10.14 4.58
C SER A 27 -0.20 -10.02 5.30
N ILE A 28 0.33 -8.80 5.35
CA ILE A 28 1.48 -8.43 6.18
C ILE A 28 1.03 -7.34 7.13
N ASN A 29 1.37 -7.49 8.41
CA ASN A 29 1.32 -6.42 9.39
C ASN A 29 2.72 -6.28 9.98
N THR A 30 3.35 -5.13 9.74
CA THR A 30 4.72 -4.86 10.17
C THR A 30 4.76 -3.62 11.05
N ILE A 31 5.41 -3.74 12.20
CA ILE A 31 5.76 -2.61 13.05
C ILE A 31 6.83 -1.79 12.33
N SER A 32 6.57 -0.51 12.14
CA SER A 32 7.36 0.36 11.27
C SER A 32 7.76 1.66 11.94
N GLU A 33 7.94 1.67 13.28
CA GLU A 33 8.36 2.80 14.11
C GLU A 33 9.44 3.66 13.42
N PHE A 34 9.01 4.69 12.69
CA PHE A 34 9.84 5.59 11.87
C PHE A 34 10.59 4.97 10.67
N LYS A 35 10.37 3.68 10.34
CA LYS A 35 11.03 2.96 9.24
C LYS A 35 10.11 2.66 8.04
N GLN A 36 9.09 3.50 7.87
CA GLN A 36 8.04 3.32 6.86
C GLN A 36 8.60 3.26 5.44
N THR A 37 9.57 4.12 5.13
CA THR A 37 10.16 4.22 3.79
C THR A 37 10.96 2.97 3.43
N GLU A 38 11.70 2.42 4.38
CA GLU A 38 12.56 1.25 4.21
C GLU A 38 11.75 -0.04 4.13
N ILE A 39 10.67 -0.12 4.92
CA ILE A 39 9.88 -1.34 5.09
C ILE A 39 8.78 -1.47 4.03
N LEU A 40 8.21 -0.37 3.53
CA LEU A 40 7.05 -0.44 2.66
C LEU A 40 7.33 -1.19 1.35
N LEU A 41 8.38 -0.80 0.63
CA LEU A 41 8.72 -1.43 -0.65
C LEU A 41 9.15 -2.89 -0.49
N THR A 42 9.94 -3.20 0.54
CA THR A 42 10.35 -4.57 0.85
C THR A 42 9.15 -5.44 1.22
N SER A 43 8.21 -4.92 2.02
CA SER A 43 6.97 -5.64 2.36
C SER A 43 6.07 -5.87 1.13
N ILE A 44 6.02 -4.92 0.19
CA ILE A 44 5.29 -5.09 -1.07
C ILE A 44 5.93 -6.17 -1.93
N ASP A 45 7.26 -6.17 -2.07
CA ASP A 45 7.98 -7.19 -2.82
C ASP A 45 7.80 -8.58 -2.20
N ASP A 46 7.89 -8.65 -0.86
CA ASP A 46 7.69 -9.89 -0.10
C ASP A 46 6.30 -10.48 -0.34
N ILE A 47 5.22 -9.71 -0.15
CA ILE A 47 3.85 -10.24 -0.32
C ILE A 47 3.58 -10.66 -1.77
N LEU A 48 4.16 -9.98 -2.76
CA LEU A 48 4.00 -10.34 -4.16
C LEU A 48 4.79 -11.61 -4.51
N THR A 49 6.05 -11.68 -4.09
CA THR A 49 6.94 -12.83 -4.35
C THR A 49 6.41 -14.10 -3.69
N ARG A 50 5.96 -14.04 -2.43
CA ARG A 50 5.34 -15.20 -1.74
C ARG A 50 4.12 -15.76 -2.46
N ASN A 51 3.42 -14.92 -3.22
CA ASN A 51 2.21 -15.28 -3.95
C ASN A 51 2.46 -15.47 -5.46
N SER A 52 3.73 -15.58 -5.87
CA SER A 52 4.15 -15.71 -7.28
C SER A 52 3.47 -14.68 -8.19
N CYS A 53 3.31 -13.46 -7.68
CA CYS A 53 2.64 -12.36 -8.35
C CYS A 53 3.67 -11.27 -8.70
N ASN A 54 3.43 -10.59 -9.82
CA ASN A 54 4.18 -9.40 -10.20
C ASN A 54 3.23 -8.20 -10.12
N ALA A 55 3.73 -7.01 -9.80
CA ALA A 55 2.97 -5.76 -9.79
C ALA A 55 2.21 -5.49 -11.11
N GLU A 56 2.77 -5.92 -12.25
CA GLU A 56 2.11 -5.84 -13.56
C GLU A 56 0.84 -6.70 -13.64
N ASN A 57 0.80 -7.83 -12.93
CA ASN A 57 -0.33 -8.77 -12.93
C ASN A 57 -1.47 -8.33 -11.98
N LEU A 58 -1.25 -7.30 -11.15
CA LEU A 58 -2.28 -6.75 -10.28
C LEU A 58 -3.34 -6.02 -11.11
N ASN A 59 -4.61 -6.27 -10.80
CA ASN A 59 -5.74 -5.54 -11.37
C ASN A 59 -5.84 -4.13 -10.78
N SER A 60 -5.62 -3.97 -9.48
CA SER A 60 -5.59 -2.67 -8.82
C SER A 60 -4.59 -2.64 -7.67
N ILE A 61 -4.07 -1.44 -7.42
CA ILE A 61 -3.28 -1.11 -6.25
C ILE A 61 -4.02 0.03 -5.54
N THR A 62 -4.47 -0.23 -4.32
CA THR A 62 -5.28 0.69 -3.53
C THR A 62 -4.57 1.03 -2.22
N ILE A 63 -4.88 2.19 -1.66
CA ILE A 63 -4.36 2.63 -0.37
C ILE A 63 -5.45 3.31 0.45
N ASN A 64 -5.43 3.12 1.76
CA ASN A 64 -6.13 4.00 2.69
C ASN A 64 -5.51 5.40 2.62
N ASN A 65 -6.14 6.30 1.86
CA ASN A 65 -5.64 7.64 1.61
C ASN A 65 -6.10 8.68 2.65
N SER A 66 -6.57 8.26 3.82
CA SER A 66 -6.96 9.13 4.92
C SER A 66 -6.32 8.74 6.24
N GLY A 67 -5.96 9.73 7.07
CA GLY A 67 -5.43 9.50 8.41
C GLY A 67 -4.75 10.74 9.01
N SER A 68 -4.33 10.63 10.28
CA SER A 68 -3.65 11.69 11.03
C SER A 68 -2.14 11.72 10.81
N SER A 69 -1.51 10.62 10.34
CA SER A 69 -0.07 10.60 10.05
C SER A 69 0.26 11.28 8.71
N PHE A 70 0.54 12.58 8.74
CA PHE A 70 0.85 13.38 7.54
C PHE A 70 2.03 12.83 6.72
N THR A 71 3.08 12.33 7.38
CA THR A 71 4.27 11.80 6.70
C THR A 71 4.03 10.40 6.15
N SER A 72 3.53 9.46 6.96
CA SER A 72 3.30 8.07 6.53
C SER A 72 2.25 7.98 5.42
N LEU A 73 1.22 8.83 5.47
CA LEU A 73 0.20 8.87 4.43
C LEU A 73 0.78 9.32 3.08
N ARG A 74 1.67 10.33 3.08
CA ARG A 74 2.34 10.79 1.85
C ARG A 74 3.27 9.73 1.28
N ILE A 75 4.03 9.05 2.12
CA ILE A 75 4.90 7.94 1.71
C ILE A 75 4.08 6.87 0.99
N GLY A 76 2.99 6.41 1.61
CA GLY A 76 2.13 5.40 1.03
C GLY A 76 1.49 5.85 -0.29
N VAL A 77 0.91 7.06 -0.33
CA VAL A 77 0.21 7.56 -1.53
C VAL A 77 1.16 7.77 -2.71
N VAL A 78 2.34 8.35 -2.47
CA VAL A 78 3.37 8.51 -3.52
C VAL A 78 3.83 7.16 -4.04
N THR A 79 4.04 6.18 -3.14
CA THR A 79 4.42 4.81 -3.53
C THR A 79 3.37 4.17 -4.43
N VAL A 80 2.08 4.24 -4.07
CA VAL A 80 1.01 3.70 -4.90
C VAL A 80 0.86 4.43 -6.22
N ASN A 81 0.99 5.76 -6.24
CA ASN A 81 0.95 6.52 -7.48
C ASN A 81 2.10 6.14 -8.42
N ALA A 82 3.31 5.97 -7.88
CA ALA A 82 4.47 5.53 -8.65
C ALA A 82 4.26 4.11 -9.22
N LEU A 83 3.75 3.18 -8.42
CA LEU A 83 3.43 1.82 -8.87
C LEU A 83 2.32 1.81 -9.92
N ASN A 84 1.27 2.61 -9.74
CA ASN A 84 0.19 2.74 -10.73
C ASN A 84 0.74 3.28 -12.05
N TYR A 85 1.57 4.32 -12.01
CA TYR A 85 2.23 4.86 -13.19
C TYR A 85 3.11 3.82 -13.90
N ALA A 86 4.00 3.16 -13.15
CA ALA A 86 4.90 2.13 -13.68
C ALA A 86 4.15 0.94 -14.30
N THR A 87 3.03 0.54 -13.69
CA THR A 87 2.21 -0.59 -14.15
C THR A 87 1.05 -0.17 -15.07
N LYS A 88 1.08 1.06 -15.60
CA LYS A 88 0.10 1.62 -16.54
C LYS A 88 -1.36 1.60 -16.05
N LYS A 89 -1.55 1.61 -14.73
CA LYS A 89 -2.87 1.75 -14.09
C LYS A 89 -3.24 3.23 -14.06
N LYS A 90 -4.35 3.61 -14.68
CA LYS A 90 -4.84 5.00 -14.76
C LYS A 90 -5.56 5.41 -13.47
N ASN A 91 -4.86 5.39 -12.34
CA ASN A 91 -5.39 5.80 -11.06
C ASN A 91 -4.42 6.74 -10.35
N ILE A 92 -4.88 7.94 -10.01
CA ILE A 92 -4.13 8.93 -9.22
C ILE A 92 -4.85 9.08 -7.89
N ILE A 93 -4.09 8.90 -6.82
CA ILE A 93 -4.59 8.96 -5.45
C ILE A 93 -4.09 10.24 -4.80
N ILE A 94 -5.00 10.95 -4.15
CA ILE A 94 -4.72 12.20 -3.43
C ILE A 94 -4.88 11.92 -1.93
N PRO A 95 -3.87 12.23 -1.09
CA PRO A 95 -4.00 12.06 0.35
C PRO A 95 -5.04 13.03 0.92
N LYS A 96 -5.84 12.56 1.87
CA LYS A 96 -6.85 13.31 2.61
C LYS A 96 -6.43 13.37 4.07
N TYR A 97 -5.92 14.52 4.49
CA TYR A 97 -5.54 14.74 5.88
C TYR A 97 -6.79 15.11 6.67
N SER A 98 -7.06 14.37 7.74
CA SER A 98 -7.98 14.84 8.77
C SER A 98 -7.29 15.97 9.53
N ALA A 99 -7.98 17.09 9.73
CA ALA A 99 -7.56 18.02 10.78
C ALA A 99 -7.72 17.28 12.10
N ASP A 100 -6.64 17.14 12.86
CA ASP A 100 -6.74 16.74 14.26
C ASP A 100 -7.61 17.81 14.95
N VAL A 101 -8.82 17.42 15.38
CA VAL A 101 -9.70 18.24 16.23
C VAL A 101 -9.40 17.90 17.68
#